data_AF-A0A2V7L4C9-F1
#
_entry.id   AF-A0A2V7L4C9-F1
#
_cell.length_a   1.000
_cell.length_b   1.000
_cell.length_c   1.000
_cell.angle_alpha   90.00
_cell.angle_beta   90.00
_cell.angle_gamma   90.00
#
_symmetry.space_group_name_H-M   'P 1'
#
loop_
_entity.id
_entity.type
_entity.pdbx_description
1 polymer ?
#
loop_
_entity_poly.entity_id
_entity_poly.type
_entity_poly.pdbx_seq_one_letter_code
_entity_poly.pdbx_strand_id
1 'polypeptide(L)'
;MVRFIVASSLRHYDTARAVLFWLALRMAPNAMTRVILGTPPALLANADAIERARVATVLNHVLPVSTRRRGLLNDAAVVTALPRYELERIVTPTLIISARDDLYHTFAGARYSAEHMPHARFIGYPTGGHLLVGHDEAVTAEIVSFLGAAANSEDDEARVMPMASTR
;
A
#
# COMPACT_ATOMS: atom_id res chain seq x y z
N MET A 1 -37.38 -16.40 -23.02
CA MET A 1 -37.39 -16.93 -21.64
C MET A 1 -36.13 -17.78 -21.41
N VAL A 2 -34.94 -17.16 -21.44
CA VAL A 2 -33.65 -17.78 -21.07
C VAL A 2 -32.77 -16.67 -20.48
N ARG A 3 -33.15 -16.21 -19.30
CA ARG A 3 -32.40 -15.23 -18.49
C ARG A 3 -32.73 -15.51 -17.03
N PHE A 4 -32.35 -16.66 -16.48
CA PHE A 4 -32.39 -16.89 -15.01
C PHE A 4 -31.59 -18.11 -14.51
N ILE A 5 -30.62 -18.63 -15.26
CA ILE A 5 -29.77 -19.75 -14.78
C ILE A 5 -28.29 -19.48 -15.08
N VAL A 6 -27.72 -18.42 -14.49
CA VAL A 6 -26.26 -18.31 -14.21
C VAL A 6 -26.02 -17.63 -12.85
N ALA A 7 -26.98 -17.70 -11.91
CA ALA A 7 -26.88 -17.00 -10.62
C ALA A 7 -26.84 -17.92 -9.38
N SER A 8 -26.67 -19.24 -9.55
CA SER A 8 -26.75 -20.19 -8.42
C SER A 8 -25.57 -21.17 -8.29
N SER A 9 -24.50 -21.03 -9.07
CA SER A 9 -23.36 -21.96 -9.03
C SER A 9 -22.04 -21.35 -8.52
N LEU A 10 -22.04 -20.08 -8.09
CA LEU A 10 -20.82 -19.38 -7.62
C LEU A 10 -20.68 -19.26 -6.09
N ARG A 11 -21.64 -19.76 -5.29
CA ARG A 11 -21.59 -19.66 -3.82
C ARG A 11 -20.91 -20.84 -3.11
N HIS A 12 -20.65 -21.95 -3.80
CA HIS A 12 -20.21 -23.20 -3.16
C HIS A 12 -18.76 -23.63 -3.48
N TYR A 13 -17.99 -22.82 -4.22
CA TYR A 13 -16.64 -23.20 -4.68
C TYR A 13 -15.47 -22.65 -3.85
N ASP A 14 -15.71 -22.07 -2.65
CA ASP A 14 -14.65 -21.31 -1.97
C ASP A 14 -14.45 -21.55 -0.45
N THR A 15 -15.31 -22.32 0.23
CA THR A 15 -15.22 -22.47 1.70
C THR A 15 -13.99 -23.25 2.14
N ALA A 16 -13.66 -24.36 1.48
CA ALA A 16 -12.50 -25.18 1.86
C ALA A 16 -11.17 -24.43 1.66
N ARG A 17 -11.03 -23.68 0.55
CA ARG A 17 -9.83 -22.86 0.28
C ARG A 17 -9.72 -21.68 1.25
N ALA A 18 -10.85 -21.06 1.59
CA ALA A 18 -10.90 -20.02 2.61
C ALA A 18 -10.51 -20.55 4.01
N VAL A 19 -10.97 -21.74 4.40
CA VAL A 19 -10.59 -22.39 5.65
C VAL A 19 -9.11 -22.74 5.67
N LEU A 20 -8.55 -23.28 4.57
CA LEU A 20 -7.11 -23.57 4.48
C LEU A 20 -6.27 -22.31 4.57
N PHE A 21 -6.67 -21.22 3.90
CA PHE A 21 -5.97 -19.95 3.98
C PHE A 21 -6.04 -19.37 5.40
N TRP A 22 -7.23 -19.36 6.01
CA TRP A 22 -7.40 -18.95 7.40
C TRP A 22 -6.55 -19.79 8.35
N LEU A 23 -6.51 -21.11 8.15
CA LEU A 23 -5.69 -22.01 8.96
C LEU A 23 -4.20 -21.68 8.81
N ALA A 24 -3.73 -21.39 7.60
CA ALA A 24 -2.36 -20.97 7.34
C ALA A 24 -2.02 -19.65 8.07
N LEU A 25 -2.94 -18.68 8.09
CA LEU A 25 -2.78 -17.44 8.86
C LEU A 25 -2.61 -17.70 10.36
N ARG A 26 -3.27 -18.73 10.91
CA ARG A 26 -3.21 -19.08 12.33
C ARG A 26 -2.00 -19.93 12.69
N MET A 27 -1.64 -20.90 11.86
CA MET A 27 -0.61 -21.89 12.15
C MET A 27 0.80 -21.43 11.73
N ALA A 28 0.89 -20.54 10.74
CA ALA A 28 2.17 -20.10 10.17
C ALA A 28 2.22 -18.57 9.97
N PRO A 29 1.94 -17.75 11.00
CA PRO A 29 1.84 -16.30 10.86
C PRO A 29 3.13 -15.67 10.30
N ASN A 30 4.31 -16.13 10.73
CA ASN A 30 5.58 -15.63 10.19
C ASN A 30 5.75 -15.91 8.70
N ALA A 31 5.42 -17.12 8.24
CA ALA A 31 5.49 -17.46 6.83
C ALA A 31 4.48 -16.63 6.02
N MET A 32 3.28 -16.43 6.56
CA MET A 32 2.24 -15.63 5.92
C MET A 32 2.61 -14.15 5.88
N THR A 33 3.16 -13.56 6.94
CA THR A 33 3.68 -12.19 6.93
C THR A 33 4.76 -12.02 5.87
N ARG A 34 5.69 -12.98 5.76
CA ARG A 34 6.74 -12.92 4.75
C ARG A 34 6.18 -12.91 3.33
N VAL A 35 5.27 -13.84 3.04
CA VAL A 35 4.78 -14.08 1.67
C VAL A 35 3.69 -13.10 1.25
N ILE A 36 2.77 -12.76 2.16
CA ILE A 36 1.58 -11.96 1.87
C ILE A 36 1.81 -10.47 2.12
N LEU A 37 2.68 -10.14 3.07
CA LEU A 37 2.96 -8.75 3.45
C LEU A 37 4.36 -8.31 3.06
N GLY A 38 5.16 -9.11 2.34
CA GLY A 38 6.51 -8.71 1.92
C GLY A 38 7.43 -8.27 3.07
N THR A 39 7.14 -8.67 4.31
CA THR A 39 7.77 -8.11 5.51
C THR A 39 8.61 -9.19 6.19
N PRO A 40 9.92 -8.96 6.42
CA PRO A 40 10.76 -9.92 7.14
C PRO A 40 10.22 -10.22 8.54
N PRO A 41 9.90 -11.49 8.88
CA PRO A 41 9.30 -11.82 10.18
C PRO A 41 10.20 -11.52 11.38
N ALA A 42 11.52 -11.45 11.16
CA ALA A 42 12.49 -11.06 12.19
C ALA A 42 12.24 -9.64 12.72
N LEU A 43 11.65 -8.75 11.94
CA LEU A 43 11.27 -7.41 12.40
C LEU A 43 10.19 -7.48 13.49
N LEU A 44 9.26 -8.44 13.40
CA LEU A 44 8.21 -8.62 14.40
C LEU A 44 8.71 -9.25 15.69
N ALA A 45 9.80 -10.02 15.65
CA ALA A 45 10.40 -10.61 16.84
C ALA A 45 10.90 -9.52 17.81
N ASN A 46 11.37 -8.40 17.26
CA ASN A 46 11.91 -7.27 18.03
C ASN A 46 10.88 -6.13 18.21
N ALA A 47 9.74 -6.20 17.52
CA ALA A 47 8.69 -5.19 17.63
C ALA A 47 7.90 -5.30 18.94
N ASP A 48 7.37 -4.17 19.41
CA ASP A 48 6.50 -4.15 20.58
C ASP A 48 5.12 -4.81 20.30
N ALA A 49 4.29 -4.89 21.33
CA ALA A 49 2.98 -5.52 21.22
C ALA A 49 2.00 -4.76 20.31
N ILE A 50 2.11 -3.42 20.26
CA ILE A 50 1.23 -2.56 19.45
C ILE A 50 1.54 -2.81 17.97
N GLU A 51 2.82 -2.80 17.61
CA GLU A 51 3.26 -2.94 16.23
C GLU A 51 3.01 -4.36 15.70
N ARG A 52 3.20 -5.38 16.55
CA ARG A 52 2.78 -6.76 16.22
C ARG A 52 1.27 -6.86 15.97
N ALA A 53 0.46 -6.17 16.77
CA ALA A 53 -0.99 -6.17 16.61
C ALA A 53 -1.43 -5.43 15.32
N ARG A 54 -0.74 -4.34 14.96
CA ARG A 54 -0.94 -3.64 13.68
C ARG A 54 -0.69 -4.57 12.50
N VAL A 55 0.47 -5.24 12.47
CA VAL A 55 0.79 -6.19 11.39
C VAL A 55 -0.19 -7.36 11.33
N ALA A 56 -0.59 -7.91 12.48
CA ALA A 56 -1.60 -8.97 12.53
C ALA A 56 -2.96 -8.50 12.00
N THR A 57 -3.37 -7.25 12.28
CA THR A 57 -4.60 -6.66 11.74
C THR A 57 -4.53 -6.56 10.21
N VAL A 58 -3.43 -6.04 9.67
CA VAL A 58 -3.23 -5.94 8.21
C VAL A 58 -3.27 -7.33 7.57
N LEU A 59 -2.62 -8.32 8.15
CA LEU A 59 -2.63 -9.69 7.64
C LEU A 59 -4.04 -10.29 7.61
N ASN A 60 -4.86 -10.03 8.64
CA ASN A 60 -6.26 -10.47 8.69
C ASN A 60 -7.14 -9.74 7.66
N HIS A 61 -6.84 -8.47 7.32
CA HIS A 61 -7.57 -7.71 6.31
C HIS A 61 -7.42 -8.24 4.88
N VAL A 62 -6.57 -9.25 4.64
CA VAL A 62 -6.52 -9.97 3.36
C VAL A 62 -7.78 -10.83 3.16
N LEU A 63 -8.49 -11.16 4.25
CA LEU A 63 -9.71 -11.96 4.20
C LEU A 63 -10.98 -11.12 3.94
N PRO A 64 -11.99 -11.70 3.27
CA PRO A 64 -11.93 -12.93 2.48
C PRO A 64 -11.15 -12.72 1.17
N VAL A 65 -10.32 -13.70 0.78
CA VAL A 65 -9.50 -13.62 -0.45
C VAL A 65 -10.36 -13.61 -1.71
N SER A 66 -11.47 -14.35 -1.70
CA SER A 66 -12.37 -14.53 -2.84
C SER A 66 -12.92 -13.20 -3.37
N THR A 67 -13.26 -12.26 -2.48
CA THR A 67 -13.76 -10.93 -2.87
C THR A 67 -12.67 -10.04 -3.46
N ARG A 68 -11.40 -10.32 -3.16
CA ARG A 68 -10.22 -9.57 -3.64
C ARG A 68 -9.63 -10.16 -4.91
N ARG A 69 -10.07 -11.34 -5.35
CA ARG A 69 -9.46 -12.11 -6.46
C ARG A 69 -9.26 -11.28 -7.73
N ARG A 70 -10.24 -10.46 -8.13
CA ARG A 70 -10.12 -9.61 -9.33
C ARG A 70 -9.02 -8.54 -9.18
N GLY A 71 -8.92 -7.92 -8.01
CA GLY A 71 -7.87 -6.95 -7.71
C GLY A 71 -6.50 -7.61 -7.70
N LEU A 72 -6.36 -8.75 -7.01
CA LEU A 72 -5.09 -9.49 -6.95
C LEU A 72 -4.58 -9.93 -8.33
N LEU A 73 -5.47 -10.34 -9.25
CA LEU A 73 -5.10 -10.67 -10.62
C LEU A 73 -4.66 -9.44 -11.41
N ASN A 74 -5.30 -8.29 -11.20
CA ASN A 74 -4.89 -7.03 -11.80
C ASN A 74 -3.51 -6.60 -11.28
N ASP A 75 -3.30 -6.63 -9.96
CA ASP A 75 -2.04 -6.25 -9.34
C ASP A 75 -0.89 -7.13 -9.86
N ALA A 76 -1.11 -8.44 -9.95
CA ALA A 76 -0.14 -9.37 -10.54
C ALA A 76 0.18 -9.03 -12.01
N ALA A 77 -0.82 -8.67 -12.82
CA ALA A 77 -0.61 -8.30 -14.21
C ALA A 77 0.16 -6.98 -14.35
N VAL A 78 -0.12 -5.99 -13.50
CA VAL A 78 0.57 -4.69 -13.52
C VAL A 78 2.02 -4.83 -13.05
N VAL A 79 2.25 -5.49 -11.91
CA VAL A 79 3.58 -5.63 -11.31
C VAL A 79 4.52 -6.47 -12.18
N THR A 80 4.00 -7.46 -12.93
CA THR A 80 4.82 -8.27 -13.83
C THR A 80 5.23 -7.54 -15.12
N ALA A 81 4.41 -6.61 -15.60
CA ALA A 81 4.70 -5.86 -16.82
C ALA A 81 5.54 -4.59 -16.56
N LEU A 82 5.23 -3.86 -15.47
CA LEU A 82 5.82 -2.55 -15.07
C LEU A 82 6.46 -1.77 -16.24
N PRO A 83 5.65 -1.34 -17.23
CA PRO A 83 6.19 -0.56 -18.33
C PRO A 83 6.66 0.81 -17.84
N ARG A 84 7.43 1.51 -18.68
CA ARG A 84 7.77 2.91 -18.41
C ARG A 84 6.49 3.76 -18.35
N TYR A 85 6.29 4.45 -17.24
CA TYR A 85 5.24 5.46 -17.07
C TYR A 85 5.81 6.87 -17.25
N GLU A 86 5.00 7.83 -17.70
CA GLU A 86 5.38 9.25 -17.83
C GLU A 86 5.35 9.96 -16.46
N LEU A 87 6.18 9.50 -15.52
CA LEU A 87 6.21 10.00 -14.14
C LEU A 87 6.50 11.51 -14.06
N GLU A 88 7.25 12.03 -15.02
CA GLU A 88 7.57 13.45 -15.22
C GLU A 88 6.34 14.34 -15.40
N ARG A 89 5.19 13.77 -15.79
CA ARG A 89 3.93 14.50 -15.93
C ARG A 89 3.18 14.66 -14.61
N ILE A 90 3.59 13.96 -13.55
CA ILE A 90 2.97 14.08 -12.23
C ILE A 90 3.62 15.26 -11.51
N VAL A 91 3.01 16.43 -11.70
CA VAL A 91 3.50 17.72 -11.16
C VAL A 91 2.94 18.06 -9.77
N THR A 92 2.04 17.24 -9.22
CA THR A 92 1.54 17.45 -7.86
C THR A 92 2.61 17.09 -6.84
N PRO A 93 2.73 17.82 -5.71
CA PRO A 93 3.56 17.40 -4.59
C PRO A 93 3.31 15.93 -4.26
N THR A 94 4.38 15.15 -4.09
CA THR A 94 4.27 13.70 -3.85
C THR A 94 5.23 13.27 -2.75
N LEU A 95 4.74 12.54 -1.77
CA LEU A 95 5.57 11.89 -0.76
C LEU A 95 5.67 10.39 -1.06
N ILE A 96 6.89 9.87 -1.15
CA ILE A 96 7.18 8.45 -1.38
C ILE A 96 8.02 7.92 -0.23
N ILE A 97 7.55 6.85 0.41
CA ILE A 97 8.22 6.24 1.58
C ILE A 97 8.39 4.75 1.31
N SER A 98 9.59 4.20 1.55
CA SER A 98 9.87 2.77 1.39
C SER A 98 11.00 2.29 2.30
N ALA A 99 11.08 0.98 2.55
CA ALA A 99 12.16 0.34 3.29
C ALA A 99 12.98 -0.60 2.39
N ARG A 100 14.31 -0.61 2.57
CA ARG A 100 15.24 -1.35 1.70
C ARG A 100 15.11 -2.87 1.84
N ASP A 101 14.71 -3.36 2.99
CA ASP A 101 14.47 -4.79 3.29
C ASP A 101 13.03 -5.24 2.99
N ASP A 102 12.25 -4.43 2.26
CA ASP A 102 10.98 -4.86 1.67
C ASP A 102 11.21 -6.05 0.72
N LEU A 103 10.56 -7.17 1.02
CA LEU A 103 10.67 -8.41 0.25
C LEU A 103 9.87 -8.40 -1.06
N TYR A 104 9.06 -7.37 -1.29
CA TYR A 104 8.52 -7.06 -2.63
C TYR A 104 9.48 -6.21 -3.46
N HIS A 105 10.64 -5.85 -2.91
CA HIS A 105 11.70 -5.11 -3.61
C HIS A 105 11.24 -3.75 -4.17
N THR A 106 10.27 -3.11 -3.53
CA THR A 106 9.70 -1.85 -4.02
C THR A 106 10.62 -0.64 -3.87
N PHE A 107 11.65 -0.73 -3.01
CA PHE A 107 12.54 0.39 -2.68
C PHE A 107 13.19 1.03 -3.92
N ALA A 108 13.70 0.22 -4.85
CA ALA A 108 14.35 0.73 -6.06
C ALA A 108 13.35 1.47 -6.95
N GLY A 109 12.14 0.92 -7.13
CA GLY A 109 11.05 1.56 -7.87
C GLY A 109 10.56 2.84 -7.19
N ALA A 110 10.43 2.84 -5.86
CA ALA A 110 10.04 4.01 -5.09
C ALA A 110 11.04 5.17 -5.24
N ARG A 111 12.34 4.86 -5.14
CA ARG A 111 13.41 5.83 -5.37
C ARG A 111 13.41 6.35 -6.81
N TYR A 112 13.33 5.43 -7.79
CA TYR A 112 13.24 5.79 -9.20
C TYR A 112 12.08 6.75 -9.47
N SER A 113 10.90 6.47 -8.92
CA SER A 113 9.74 7.33 -9.10
C SER A 113 9.98 8.73 -8.54
N ALA A 114 10.54 8.83 -7.34
CA ALA A 114 10.86 10.14 -6.75
C ALA A 114 11.88 10.94 -7.56
N GLU A 115 12.87 10.28 -8.15
CA GLU A 115 13.89 10.93 -8.99
C GLU A 115 13.32 11.46 -10.32
N HIS A 116 12.15 10.98 -10.76
CA HIS A 116 11.53 11.33 -12.05
C HIS A 116 10.27 12.19 -11.93
N MET A 117 9.76 12.43 -10.72
CA MET A 117 8.61 13.29 -10.46
C MET A 117 9.10 14.66 -9.97
N PRO A 118 8.77 15.79 -10.63
CA PRO A 118 9.40 17.09 -10.36
C PRO A 118 9.29 17.60 -8.92
N HIS A 119 8.20 17.25 -8.22
CA HIS A 119 7.91 17.72 -6.86
C HIS A 119 7.80 16.57 -5.85
N ALA A 120 8.47 15.44 -6.13
CA ALA A 120 8.48 14.31 -5.22
C ALA A 120 9.56 14.43 -4.14
N ARG A 121 9.23 13.96 -2.95
CA ARG A 121 10.15 13.76 -1.83
C ARG A 121 10.20 12.29 -1.48
N PHE A 122 11.41 11.76 -1.33
CA PHE A 122 11.65 10.37 -0.96
C PHE A 122 12.17 10.24 0.46
N ILE A 123 11.57 9.32 1.23
CA ILE A 123 12.10 8.86 2.52
C ILE A 123 12.37 7.36 2.42
N GLY A 124 13.65 7.01 2.56
CA GLY A 124 14.10 5.62 2.49
C GLY A 124 14.62 5.13 3.83
N TYR A 125 13.99 4.08 4.39
CA TYR A 125 14.47 3.42 5.60
C TYR A 125 15.39 2.23 5.28
N PRO A 126 16.45 1.98 6.07
CA PRO A 126 17.28 0.79 5.90
C PRO A 126 16.52 -0.51 6.18
N THR A 127 15.63 -0.49 7.18
CA THR A 127 14.86 -1.64 7.64
C THR A 127 13.41 -1.25 7.93
N GLY A 128 12.50 -2.22 7.90
CA GLY A 128 11.07 -2.03 8.18
C GLY A 128 10.16 -2.94 7.34
N GLY A 129 10.69 -3.56 6.30
CA GLY A 129 9.94 -4.37 5.36
C GLY A 129 8.87 -3.57 4.64
N HIS A 130 8.00 -4.25 3.90
CA HIS A 130 6.93 -3.60 3.16
C HIS A 130 5.99 -2.76 4.04
N LEU A 131 5.75 -3.21 5.28
CA LEU A 131 4.83 -2.54 6.21
C LEU A 131 5.48 -1.44 7.07
N LEU A 132 6.76 -1.11 6.82
CA LEU A 132 7.51 -0.07 7.54
C LEU A 132 7.49 -0.29 9.07
N VAL A 133 7.66 -1.55 9.49
CA VAL A 133 7.66 -1.97 10.89
C VAL A 133 8.68 -1.16 11.70
N GLY A 134 8.22 -0.55 12.79
CA GLY A 134 9.04 0.28 13.69
C GLY A 134 9.15 1.75 13.28
N HIS A 135 8.46 2.17 12.20
CA HIS A 135 8.45 3.56 11.74
C HIS A 135 7.07 4.20 11.74
N ASP A 136 6.05 3.57 12.33
CA ASP A 136 4.65 4.01 12.25
C ASP A 136 4.46 5.48 12.69
N GLU A 137 5.01 5.86 13.85
CA GLU A 137 4.95 7.24 14.34
C GLU A 137 5.67 8.23 13.43
N ALA A 138 6.89 7.90 13.00
CA ALA A 138 7.70 8.76 12.13
C ALA A 138 7.04 8.94 10.75
N VAL A 139 6.54 7.85 10.16
CA VAL A 139 5.80 7.86 8.89
C VAL A 139 4.52 8.68 9.01
N THR A 140 3.78 8.51 10.09
CA THR A 140 2.55 9.29 10.33
C THR A 140 2.85 10.77 10.47
N ALA A 141 3.90 11.15 11.21
CA ALA A 141 4.33 12.55 11.33
C ALA A 141 4.72 13.14 9.96
N GLU A 142 5.44 12.40 9.14
CA GLU A 142 5.82 12.81 7.78
C GLU A 142 4.61 12.99 6.86
N ILE A 143 3.62 12.10 6.94
CA ILE A 143 2.36 12.22 6.19
C ILE A 143 1.58 13.46 6.65
N VAL A 144 1.41 13.66 7.95
CA VAL A 144 0.69 14.82 8.51
C VAL A 144 1.37 16.13 8.11
N SER A 145 2.70 16.20 8.21
CA SER A 145 3.47 17.37 7.79
C SER A 145 3.31 17.64 6.28
N PHE A 146 3.32 16.59 5.46
CA PHE A 146 3.16 16.70 4.02
C PHE A 146 1.77 17.23 3.64
N LEU A 147 0.72 16.68 4.25
CA LEU A 147 -0.66 17.13 4.02
C LEU A 147 -0.90 18.56 4.50
N GLY A 148 -0.32 18.95 5.64
CA GLY A 148 -0.40 20.33 6.13
C GLY A 148 0.30 21.34 5.23
N ALA A 149 1.46 20.99 4.67
CA ALA A 149 2.18 21.85 3.73
C ALA A 149 1.41 22.04 2.40
N ALA A 150 0.78 20.96 1.90
CA ALA A 150 -0.02 21.03 0.68
C ALA A 150 -1.25 21.94 0.83
N ALA A 151 -1.96 21.88 1.96
CA ALA A 151 -3.10 22.74 2.23
C ALA A 151 -2.71 24.24 2.23
N ASN A 152 -1.57 24.57 2.85
CA ASN A 152 -1.10 25.96 2.90
C ASN A 152 -0.67 26.49 1.51
N SER A 153 -0.16 25.63 0.62
CA SER A 153 0.20 26.06 -0.75
C SER A 153 -1.01 26.38 -1.63
N GLU A 154 -2.13 25.66 -1.45
CA GLU A 154 -3.38 25.96 -2.17
C GLU A 154 -3.99 27.27 -1.69
N ASP A 155 -3.95 27.54 -0.38
CA ASP A 155 -4.41 28.79 0.22
C ASP A 155 -3.58 30.00 -0.25
N ASP A 156 -2.26 29.86 -0.37
CA ASP A 156 -1.39 30.92 -0.88
C ASP A 156 -1.62 31.19 -2.39
N GLU A 157 -1.82 30.16 -3.21
CA GLU A 157 -2.15 30.33 -4.62
C GLU A 157 -3.52 31.01 -4.81
N ALA A 158 -4.53 30.61 -4.01
CA ALA A 158 -5.84 31.24 -3.99
C ALA A 158 -5.81 32.69 -3.48
N ARG A 159 -4.87 33.03 -2.60
CA ARG A 159 -4.68 34.39 -2.06
C ARG A 159 -3.92 35.33 -3.01
N VAL A 160 -3.04 34.78 -3.85
CA VAL A 160 -2.26 35.56 -4.84
C VAL A 160 -3.10 35.86 -6.09
N MET A 161 -4.10 35.05 -6.42
CA MET A 161 -5.08 35.38 -7.47
C MET A 161 -5.99 36.53 -7.00
N PRO A 162 -5.94 37.74 -7.60
CA PRO A 162 -6.85 38.79 -7.20
C PRO A 162 -8.27 38.34 -7.55
N MET A 163 -9.17 38.34 -6.56
CA MET A 163 -10.62 38.21 -6.77
C MET A 163 -11.01 39.16 -7.89
N ALA A 164 -11.20 38.62 -9.10
CA ALA A 164 -11.56 39.41 -10.27
C ALA A 164 -12.89 40.10 -9.94
N SER A 165 -12.81 41.41 -9.71
CA SER A 165 -13.97 42.24 -9.43
C SER A 165 -14.82 42.27 -10.68
N THR A 166 -15.88 41.46 -10.69
CA THR A 166 -16.95 41.54 -11.67
C THR A 166 -17.61 42.91 -11.51
N ARG A 167 -17.41 43.78 -12.50
CA ARG A 167 -18.25 44.96 -12.74
C ARG A 167 -19.30 44.62 -13.79
#